data_AF-A0A7C8GVF7-F1
#
_entry.id   AF-A0A7C8GVF7-F1
#
_cell.length_a   1.000
_cell.length_b   1.000
_cell.length_c   1.000
_cell.angle_alpha   90.00
_cell.angle_beta   90.00
_cell.angle_gamma   90.00
#
_symmetry.space_group_name_H-M   'P 1'
#
loop_
_entity.id
_entity.type
_entity.pdbx_description
1 polymer ?
#
loop_
_entity_poly.entity_id
_entity_poly.type
_entity_poly.pdbx_seq_one_letter_code
_entity_poly.pdbx_strand_id
1 'polypeptide(L)'
;MPIRESVENKDIALIDILDVILDKGIAIKGDLIISIAGVDLVYLDLRVLISSVEKLVQARENNPSVLSSQLLDTQRRELSDATSESEHRPD
;
A
#
# COMPACT_ATOMS: atom_id res chain seq x y z
N MET A 1 -35.46 13.98 31.53
CA MET A 1 -35.36 13.87 30.05
C MET A 1 -34.01 13.24 29.69
N PRO A 2 -33.89 11.90 29.56
CA PRO A 2 -32.60 11.22 29.33
C PRO A 2 -32.26 10.95 27.84
N ILE A 3 -33.14 11.32 26.90
CA ILE A 3 -32.99 10.90 25.49
C ILE A 3 -31.84 11.63 24.78
N ARG A 4 -31.58 12.90 25.15
CA ARG A 4 -30.57 13.75 24.50
C ARG A 4 -29.13 13.30 24.79
N GLU A 5 -28.88 12.89 26.04
CA GLU A 5 -27.56 12.41 26.49
C GLU A 5 -27.14 11.11 25.79
N SER A 6 -28.11 10.23 25.47
CA SER A 6 -27.84 8.98 24.77
C SER A 6 -27.49 9.14 23.28
N VAL A 7 -27.98 10.20 22.63
CA VAL A 7 -27.70 10.48 21.22
C VAL A 7 -26.32 11.14 21.09
N GLU A 8 -26.03 12.12 21.94
CA GLU A 8 -24.74 12.81 21.97
C GLU A 8 -23.58 11.84 22.24
N ASN A 9 -23.76 10.87 23.15
CA ASN A 9 -22.76 9.85 23.43
C ASN A 9 -22.52 8.88 22.25
N LYS A 10 -23.56 8.59 21.45
CA LYS A 10 -23.45 7.75 20.25
C LYS A 10 -22.70 8.45 19.12
N ASP A 11 -22.92 9.75 18.94
CA ASP A 11 -22.26 10.52 17.89
C ASP A 11 -20.76 10.64 18.17
N ILE A 12 -20.38 10.84 19.45
CA ILE A 12 -18.97 10.85 19.88
C ILE A 12 -18.33 9.49 19.59
N ALA A 13 -18.98 8.38 19.94
CA ALA A 13 -18.44 7.04 19.68
C ALA A 13 -18.26 6.73 18.18
N LEU A 14 -19.16 7.19 17.31
CA LEU A 14 -19.02 7.01 15.86
C LEU A 14 -17.86 7.83 15.30
N ILE A 15 -17.66 9.06 15.80
CA ILE A 15 -16.57 9.93 15.37
C ILE A 15 -15.22 9.33 15.73
N ASP A 16 -15.10 8.77 16.93
CA ASP A 16 -13.87 8.09 17.38
C ASP A 16 -13.56 6.86 16.53
N ILE A 17 -14.59 6.08 16.17
CA ILE A 17 -14.43 4.92 15.27
C ILE A 17 -14.02 5.38 13.87
N LEU A 18 -14.68 6.40 13.33
CA LEU A 18 -14.39 6.89 11.99
C LEU A 18 -12.98 7.45 11.89
N ASP A 19 -12.52 8.17 12.92
CA ASP A 19 -11.16 8.71 13.01
C ASP A 19 -10.12 7.59 12.91
N VAL A 20 -10.28 6.53 13.70
CA VAL A 20 -9.42 5.34 13.64
C VAL A 20 -9.43 4.69 12.25
N ILE A 21 -10.58 4.62 11.59
CA ILE A 21 -10.71 4.04 10.24
C ILE A 21 -10.03 4.93 9.19
N LEU A 22 -10.19 6.24 9.25
CA LEU A 22 -9.60 7.18 8.31
C LEU A 22 -8.07 7.23 8.45
N ASP A 23 -7.58 7.17 9.69
CA ASP A 23 -6.15 7.26 10.01
C ASP A 23 -5.39 5.96 9.77
N LYS A 24 -5.92 4.83 10.27
CA LYS A 24 -5.22 3.54 10.27
C LYS A 24 -5.75 2.58 9.20
N GLY A 25 -7.00 2.73 8.78
CA GLY A 25 -7.69 1.76 7.93
C GLY A 25 -8.13 0.50 8.68
N ILE A 26 -8.90 -0.34 8.00
CA ILE A 26 -9.37 -1.65 8.47
C ILE A 26 -9.04 -2.71 7.41
N ALA A 27 -8.44 -3.83 7.83
CA ALA A 27 -8.34 -5.02 7.02
C ALA A 27 -9.44 -6.03 7.39
N ILE A 28 -10.19 -6.50 6.40
CA ILE A 28 -11.26 -7.50 6.52
C ILE A 28 -10.82 -8.77 5.80
N LYS A 29 -10.99 -9.92 6.47
CA LYS A 29 -10.84 -11.24 5.86
C LYS A 29 -12.19 -11.94 5.87
N GLY A 30 -12.52 -12.61 4.79
CA GLY A 30 -13.70 -13.44 4.68
C GLY A 30 -13.53 -14.42 3.55
N ASP A 31 -14.47 -15.33 3.44
CA ASP A 31 -14.51 -16.32 2.38
C ASP A 31 -15.90 -16.39 1.75
N LEU A 32 -15.93 -16.77 0.47
CA LEU A 32 -17.14 -16.88 -0.32
C LEU A 32 -17.13 -18.18 -1.10
N ILE A 33 -18.22 -18.94 -1.00
CA ILE A 33 -18.48 -20.11 -1.82
C ILE A 33 -19.62 -19.79 -2.78
N ILE A 34 -19.40 -20.05 -4.07
CA ILE A 34 -20.42 -19.96 -5.10
C ILE A 34 -20.85 -21.37 -5.47
N SER A 35 -22.12 -21.68 -5.20
CA SER A 35 -22.71 -23.00 -5.42
C SER A 35 -23.83 -22.94 -6.46
N ILE A 36 -23.95 -23.99 -7.27
CA ILE A 36 -25.06 -24.17 -8.23
C ILE A 36 -25.68 -25.53 -7.97
N ALA A 37 -27.02 -25.55 -7.83
CA ALA A 37 -27.78 -26.78 -7.56
C ALA A 37 -27.25 -27.61 -6.37
N GLY A 38 -26.75 -26.94 -5.33
CA GLY A 38 -26.20 -27.59 -4.14
C GLY A 38 -24.78 -28.17 -4.32
N VAL A 39 -24.13 -27.88 -5.46
CA VAL A 39 -22.72 -28.22 -5.69
C VAL A 39 -21.87 -26.96 -5.59
N ASP A 40 -20.87 -27.00 -4.72
CA ASP A 40 -19.89 -25.92 -4.55
C ASP A 40 -18.93 -25.90 -5.73
N LEU A 41 -18.87 -24.79 -6.46
CA LEU A 41 -18.05 -24.67 -7.67
C LEU A 41 -16.80 -23.83 -7.47
N VAL A 42 -16.92 -22.75 -6.69
CA VAL A 42 -15.85 -21.77 -6.52
C VAL A 42 -15.73 -21.38 -5.07
N TYR A 43 -14.52 -21.44 -4.54
CA TYR A 43 -14.14 -20.89 -3.23
C TYR A 43 -13.25 -19.67 -3.45
N LEU A 44 -13.55 -18.56 -2.78
CA LEU A 44 -12.77 -17.34 -2.81
C LEU A 44 -12.33 -16.98 -1.39
N ASP A 45 -11.01 -16.80 -1.19
CA ASP A 45 -10.45 -16.11 -0.02
C ASP A 45 -10.46 -14.60 -0.30
N LEU A 46 -11.28 -13.85 0.42
CA LEU A 46 -11.49 -12.43 0.24
C LEU A 46 -10.74 -11.65 1.32
N ARG A 47 -9.82 -10.79 0.88
CA ARG A 47 -9.09 -9.86 1.74
C ARG A 47 -9.31 -8.45 1.24
N VAL A 48 -9.91 -7.61 2.07
CA VAL A 48 -10.28 -6.23 1.72
C VAL A 48 -9.60 -5.28 2.69
N LEU A 49 -8.98 -4.23 2.18
CA LEU A 49 -8.46 -3.12 2.99
C LEU A 49 -9.33 -1.89 2.73
N ILE A 50 -9.87 -1.32 3.81
CA ILE A 50 -10.58 -0.04 3.80
C ILE A 50 -9.64 1.01 4.37
N SER A 51 -9.41 2.11 3.66
CA SER A 51 -8.58 3.22 4.13
C SER A 51 -9.12 4.54 3.59
N SER A 52 -8.66 5.66 4.15
CA SER A 52 -8.94 6.99 3.60
C SER A 52 -8.34 7.12 2.19
N VAL A 53 -9.04 7.86 1.32
CA VAL A 53 -8.59 8.18 -0.03
C VAL A 53 -7.23 8.87 0.00
N GLU A 54 -7.00 9.77 0.95
CA GLU A 54 -5.73 10.47 1.11
C GLU A 54 -4.57 9.48 1.37
N LYS A 55 -4.77 8.53 2.29
CA LYS A 55 -3.78 7.48 2.59
C LYS A 55 -3.53 6.59 1.37
N LEU A 56 -4.57 6.27 0.61
CA LEU A 56 -4.47 5.45 -0.60
C LEU A 56 -3.69 6.16 -1.71
N VAL A 57 -3.90 7.47 -1.89
CA VAL A 57 -3.15 8.29 -2.86
C VAL A 57 -1.68 8.39 -2.44
N GLN A 58 -1.37 8.69 -1.17
CA GLN A 58 0.00 8.73 -0.66
C GLN A 58 0.73 7.38 -0.82
N ALA A 59 0.05 6.26 -0.53
CA ALA A 59 0.63 4.92 -0.68
C ALA A 59 0.99 4.60 -2.15
N ARG A 60 0.24 5.14 -3.12
CA ARG A 60 0.52 4.99 -4.55
C ARG A 60 1.76 5.78 -4.99
N GLU A 61 1.95 6.98 -4.43
CA GLU A 61 3.08 7.84 -4.76
C GLU A 61 4.40 7.35 -4.13
N ASN A 62 4.33 6.70 -2.98
CA ASN A 62 5.50 6.14 -2.28
C ASN A 62 6.01 4.81 -2.83
N ASN A 63 5.66 4.44 -4.07
CA ASN A 63 6.14 3.20 -4.68
C ASN A 63 7.55 3.45 -5.29
N PRO A 64 8.65 2.97 -4.68
CA PRO A 64 10.00 3.22 -5.16
C PRO A 64 10.41 2.16 -6.19
N SER A 65 9.53 1.80 -7.11
CA SER A 65 9.82 0.84 -8.17
C SER A 65 10.30 1.55 -9.43
N VAL A 66 11.32 2.42 -9.33
CA VAL A 66 12.17 2.91 -10.45
C VAL A 66 13.23 3.89 -9.91
N LEU A 67 14.16 3.43 -9.07
CA LEU A 67 15.34 4.24 -8.68
C LEU A 67 16.68 3.53 -8.95
N SER A 68 16.67 2.44 -9.71
CA SER A 68 17.85 1.60 -9.91
C SER A 68 18.71 2.00 -11.12
N SER A 69 18.14 2.57 -12.18
CA SER A 69 18.91 2.82 -13.41
C SER A 69 19.88 4.01 -13.30
N GLN A 70 19.53 5.07 -12.56
CA GLN A 70 20.35 6.29 -12.53
C GLN A 70 21.59 6.17 -11.65
N LEU A 71 21.51 5.40 -10.54
CA LEU A 71 22.66 5.19 -9.64
C LEU A 71 23.69 4.21 -10.23
N LEU A 72 23.21 3.20 -10.96
CA LEU A 72 24.10 2.24 -11.63
C LEU A 72 24.83 2.86 -12.82
N ASP A 73 24.19 3.77 -13.57
CA ASP A 73 24.81 4.40 -14.74
C ASP A 73 25.93 5.38 -14.34
N THR A 74 25.78 6.11 -13.23
CA THR A 74 26.85 6.97 -12.71
C THR A 74 28.05 6.14 -12.25
N GLN A 75 27.82 5.06 -11.51
CA GLN A 75 28.90 4.21 -11.01
C GLN A 75 29.62 3.44 -12.12
N ARG A 76 28.91 3.03 -13.18
CA ARG A 76 29.54 2.40 -14.35
C ARG A 76 30.44 3.35 -15.12
N ARG A 77 30.08 4.62 -15.27
CA ARG A 77 30.93 5.64 -15.93
C ARG A 77 32.26 5.82 -15.21
N GLU A 78 32.21 5.92 -13.88
CA GLU A 78 33.43 6.10 -13.06
C GLU A 78 34.39 4.90 -13.16
N LEU A 79 33.87 3.67 -13.24
CA LEU A 79 34.66 2.45 -13.40
C LEU A 79 35.26 2.30 -14.81
N SER A 80 34.52 2.71 -15.86
CA SER A 80 35.02 2.65 -17.24
C SER A 80 36.15 3.64 -17.50
N ASP A 81 36.08 4.84 -16.90
CA ASP A 81 37.09 5.87 -17.09
C ASP A 81 38.44 5.47 -16.47
N ALA A 82 38.42 4.88 -15.26
CA ALA A 82 39.63 4.46 -14.55
C ALA A 82 40.39 3.30 -15.24
N THR A 83 39.73 2.50 -16.08
CA THR A 83 40.37 1.38 -16.77
C THR A 83 41.04 1.83 -18.08
N SER A 84 40.58 2.94 -18.67
CA SER A 84 41.09 3.47 -19.94
C SER A 84 42.50 4.08 -19.84
N GLU A 85 42.91 4.51 -18.64
CA GLU A 85 44.20 5.16 -18.40
C GLU A 85 45.38 4.17 -18.31
N SER A 86 45.08 2.87 -18.16
CA SER A 86 46.08 1.79 -18.08
C SER A 86 46.47 1.17 -19.44
N GLU A 87 45.80 1.53 -20.54
CA GLU A 87 46.03 0.92 -21.85
C GLU A 87 46.88 1.77 -22.82
N HIS A 88 47.41 2.92 -22.39
CA HIS A 88 48.37 3.70 -23.19
C HIS A 88 49.78 3.62 -22.60
N ARG A 89 50.42 2.46 -22.78
CA ARG A 89 51.88 2.37 -22.66
C ARG A 89 52.47 2.66 -24.05
N PRO A 90 53.07 3.85 -24.27
CA PRO A 90 53.78 4.10 -25.52
C PRO A 90 55.07 3.28 -25.48
N ASP A 91 55.27 2.47 -26.51
CA ASP A 91 56.57 1.83 -26.80
C ASP A 91 57.56 2.87 -27.39
#